data_AF-A0A5C5RM28-F1
#
_entry.id   AF-A0A5C5RM28-F1
#
_cell.length_a   1.000
_cell.length_b   1.000
_cell.length_c   1.000
_cell.angle_alpha   90.00
_cell.angle_beta   90.00
_cell.angle_gamma   90.00
#
_symmetry.space_group_name_H-M   'P 1'
#
loop_
_entity.id
_entity.type
_entity.pdbx_description
1 polymer ?
#
loop_
_entity_poly.entity_id
_entity_poly.type
_entity_poly.pdbx_seq_one_letter_code
_entity_poly.pdbx_strand_id
1 'polypeptide(L)'
;MNTPSSYDDSLLYVHIDTWEYQCCGTVPRVGAELSGTLTVHRSDLPGYRAPEATGFDPRSGMVHLGSTVAQLGYGLSVPDGELILALGWHERDARPSVTGTVERVIEETGRFLPIGEDRTLLVDPDSRQFRDVDEATRWPEEQLESGGAATIGVVVGLRVTDARIPTADEIDGRLAEEERTRRTVHLTGPLDAFGPAVPTVGGTIEVDLGDARLDRDGMLAGLTGVVRGEVLQASAMMTFGRDDEIFGVLYVEPDPGDPPSELMVRLLIDPDCAEIPC
;
A
#
# COMPACT_ATOMS: atom_id res chain seq x y z
N MET A 1 -18.02 3.07 27.36
CA MET A 1 -18.05 3.90 28.58
C MET A 1 -16.61 4.10 29.02
N ASN A 2 -16.25 5.31 29.50
CA ASN A 2 -14.92 5.96 29.54
C ASN A 2 -14.59 6.75 28.27
N THR A 3 -15.28 7.88 28.11
CA THR A 3 -14.88 9.00 27.26
C THR A 3 -13.61 9.62 27.86
N PRO A 4 -12.45 9.59 27.18
CA PRO A 4 -11.35 10.46 27.56
C PRO A 4 -11.84 11.90 27.41
N SER A 5 -11.60 12.67 28.46
CA SER A 5 -12.16 14.00 28.73
C SER A 5 -11.97 15.05 27.63
N SER A 6 -12.80 16.09 27.74
CA SER A 6 -12.84 17.44 27.14
C SER A 6 -11.53 18.12 26.67
N TYR A 7 -10.66 17.44 25.94
CA TYR A 7 -9.36 17.96 25.50
C TYR A 7 -9.44 18.55 24.10
N ASP A 8 -9.40 19.89 24.05
CA ASP A 8 -8.86 20.71 22.95
C ASP A 8 -9.34 20.30 21.54
N ASP A 9 -10.50 20.79 21.11
CA ASP A 9 -11.16 20.56 19.80
C ASP A 9 -10.31 20.95 18.55
N SER A 10 -9.02 21.22 18.73
CA SER A 10 -8.07 21.67 17.71
C SER A 10 -7.04 20.62 17.26
N LEU A 11 -6.96 19.46 17.92
CA LEU A 11 -6.01 18.39 17.55
C LEU A 11 -6.64 17.33 16.64
N LEU A 12 -5.92 16.99 15.56
CA LEU A 12 -6.23 15.86 14.70
C LEU A 12 -5.51 14.61 15.22
N TYR A 13 -6.25 13.61 15.66
CA TYR A 13 -5.67 12.33 16.08
C TYR A 13 -5.49 11.41 14.87
N VAL A 14 -4.24 11.04 14.58
CA VAL A 14 -3.87 10.15 13.45
C VAL A 14 -3.08 8.95 13.97
N HIS A 15 -3.38 7.77 13.42
CA HIS A 15 -2.65 6.53 13.66
C HIS A 15 -1.45 6.47 12.72
N ILE A 16 -0.32 6.01 13.23
CA ILE A 16 0.91 5.85 12.47
C ILE A 16 1.46 4.46 12.80
N ASP A 17 1.53 3.59 11.79
CA ASP A 17 2.11 2.26 11.96
C ASP A 17 3.60 2.37 12.33
N THR A 18 4.08 1.47 13.18
CA THR A 18 5.52 1.33 13.47
C THR A 18 6.41 1.27 12.24
N TRP A 19 5.97 0.60 11.19
CA TRP A 19 6.73 0.45 9.95
C TRP A 19 6.93 1.79 9.23
N GLU A 20 5.91 2.66 9.24
CA GLU A 20 5.91 3.95 8.57
C GLU A 20 7.06 4.85 9.05
N TYR A 21 7.17 5.07 10.36
CA TYR A 21 8.19 5.96 10.93
C TYR A 21 9.59 5.32 11.10
N GLN A 22 9.76 4.07 10.67
CA GLN A 22 11.05 3.38 10.68
C GLN A 22 11.65 3.20 9.29
N CYS A 23 10.81 2.99 8.28
CA CYS A 23 11.24 2.97 6.88
C CYS A 23 11.61 4.37 6.41
N CYS A 24 10.64 5.27 6.54
CA CYS A 24 10.48 6.35 5.57
C CYS A 24 9.98 7.65 6.21
N GLY A 25 9.32 7.56 7.36
CA GLY A 25 8.88 8.69 8.17
C GLY A 25 9.87 9.13 9.25
N THR A 26 9.49 10.17 9.99
CA THR A 26 10.20 10.65 11.18
C THR A 26 9.58 10.04 12.42
N VAL A 27 10.41 9.59 13.38
CA VAL A 27 9.93 9.09 14.68
C VAL A 27 9.07 10.16 15.36
N PRO A 28 7.79 9.89 15.63
CA PRO A 28 6.93 10.86 16.30
C PRO A 28 7.44 11.20 17.69
N ARG A 29 7.56 12.48 17.98
CA ARG A 29 7.95 13.01 19.29
C ARG A 29 7.25 14.34 19.56
N VAL A 30 6.90 14.61 20.81
CA VAL A 30 6.25 15.86 21.20
C VAL A 30 7.12 17.05 20.79
N GLY A 31 6.49 18.04 20.14
CA GLY A 31 7.12 19.24 19.60
C GLY A 31 7.77 19.08 18.22
N ALA A 32 7.83 17.86 17.65
CA ALA A 32 8.29 17.69 16.27
C ALA A 32 7.22 18.09 15.26
N GLU A 33 7.68 18.50 14.08
CA GLU A 33 6.81 18.62 12.90
C GLU A 33 6.70 17.25 12.21
N LEU A 34 5.48 16.89 11.81
CA LEU A 34 5.20 15.74 10.95
C LEU A 34 4.40 16.20 9.74
N SER A 35 4.73 15.63 8.58
CA SER A 35 3.97 15.79 7.34
C SER A 35 3.72 14.43 6.75
N GLY A 36 2.52 14.16 6.25
CA GLY A 36 2.21 12.88 5.59
C GLY A 36 0.85 12.89 4.91
N THR A 37 0.55 11.79 4.23
CA THR A 37 -0.72 11.56 3.54
C THR A 37 -1.76 11.03 4.52
N LEU A 38 -2.99 11.53 4.42
CA LEU A 38 -4.12 11.08 5.23
C LEU A 38 -4.94 10.04 4.50
N THR A 39 -5.08 8.88 5.15
CA THR A 39 -5.95 7.79 4.71
C THR A 39 -6.94 7.45 5.84
N VAL A 40 -8.17 7.08 5.51
CA VAL A 40 -9.18 6.66 6.47
C VAL A 40 -9.47 5.17 6.32
N HIS A 41 -9.44 4.44 7.42
CA HIS A 41 -9.70 2.99 7.45
C HIS A 41 -10.83 2.68 8.43
N ARG A 42 -11.54 1.57 8.18
CA ARG A 42 -12.45 1.01 9.17
C ARG A 42 -11.65 0.30 10.24
N SER A 43 -12.00 0.52 11.50
CA SER A 43 -11.42 -0.17 12.64
C SER A 43 -12.49 -0.40 13.68
N ASP A 44 -12.86 -1.67 13.85
CA ASP A 44 -13.77 -2.10 14.91
C ASP A 44 -13.06 -2.21 16.28
N LEU A 45 -11.75 -1.94 16.31
CA LEU A 45 -10.90 -2.08 17.50
C LEU A 45 -10.96 -0.81 18.34
N PRO A 46 -11.02 -0.90 19.68
CA PRO A 46 -11.04 0.28 20.54
C PRO A 46 -9.84 1.20 20.27
N GLY A 47 -10.06 2.51 20.20
CA GLY A 47 -8.98 3.47 19.95
C GLY A 47 -9.46 4.88 19.64
N TYR A 48 -8.54 5.70 19.14
CA TYR A 48 -8.81 7.08 18.73
C TYR A 48 -9.51 7.09 17.39
N ARG A 49 -10.81 7.37 17.40
CA ARG A 49 -11.67 7.39 16.21
C ARG A 49 -11.43 8.64 15.36
N ALA A 50 -11.61 8.50 14.06
CA ALA A 50 -11.74 9.63 13.16
C ALA A 50 -13.01 10.44 13.49
N PRO A 51 -13.05 11.74 13.13
CA PRO A 51 -14.31 12.49 13.11
C PRO A 51 -15.38 11.81 12.24
N GLU A 52 -16.64 12.15 12.44
CA GLU A 52 -17.74 11.62 11.63
C GLU A 52 -17.56 12.02 10.15
N ALA A 53 -17.84 11.07 9.24
CA ALA A 53 -17.86 11.32 7.81
C ALA A 53 -19.05 12.21 7.45
N THR A 54 -18.76 13.38 6.88
CA THR A 54 -19.73 14.40 6.47
C THR A 54 -19.98 14.41 4.96
N GLY A 55 -19.14 13.73 4.19
CA GLY A 55 -19.26 13.61 2.74
C GLY A 55 -18.30 12.58 2.17
N PHE A 56 -18.64 12.04 1.00
CA PHE A 56 -17.83 11.06 0.29
C PHE A 56 -17.99 11.26 -1.22
N ASP A 57 -16.86 11.36 -1.93
CA ASP A 57 -16.84 11.32 -3.39
C ASP A 57 -16.39 9.92 -3.85
N PRO A 58 -17.30 9.08 -4.39
CA PRO A 58 -16.97 7.73 -4.81
C PRO A 58 -16.02 7.69 -6.02
N ARG A 59 -15.92 8.77 -6.82
CA ARG A 59 -14.99 8.80 -7.96
C ARG A 59 -13.55 8.92 -7.49
N SER A 60 -13.28 9.87 -6.61
CA SER A 60 -11.91 10.12 -6.12
C SER A 60 -11.56 9.27 -4.90
N GLY A 61 -12.57 8.73 -4.20
CA GLY A 61 -12.41 8.07 -2.91
C GLY A 61 -12.17 9.05 -1.76
N MET A 62 -12.41 10.35 -1.94
CA MET A 62 -12.18 11.36 -0.91
C MET A 62 -13.30 11.35 0.13
N VAL A 63 -12.92 11.30 1.40
CA VAL A 63 -13.83 11.32 2.55
C VAL A 63 -13.65 12.64 3.30
N HIS A 64 -14.75 13.37 3.49
CA HIS A 64 -14.78 14.61 4.26
C HIS A 64 -15.11 14.31 5.72
N LEU A 65 -14.22 14.67 6.63
CA LEU A 65 -14.29 14.41 8.08
C LEU A 65 -14.26 15.75 8.82
N GLY A 66 -15.40 16.44 8.86
CA GLY A 66 -15.49 17.81 9.34
C GLY A 66 -14.66 18.78 8.48
N SER A 67 -13.62 19.37 9.06
CA SER A 67 -12.69 20.27 8.36
C SER A 67 -11.52 19.55 7.66
N THR A 68 -11.41 18.23 7.82
CA THR A 68 -10.31 17.42 7.27
C THR A 68 -10.81 16.60 6.07
N VAL A 69 -9.92 16.31 5.12
CA VAL A 69 -10.19 15.39 4.01
C VAL A 69 -9.14 14.30 4.02
N ALA A 70 -9.55 13.05 3.83
CA ALA A 70 -8.67 11.88 3.76
C ALA A 70 -9.04 10.98 2.58
N GLN A 71 -8.08 10.21 2.10
CA GLN A 71 -8.31 9.17 1.08
C GLN A 71 -8.97 7.95 1.74
N LEU A 72 -10.01 7.37 1.13
CA LEU A 72 -10.55 6.09 1.59
C LEU A 72 -9.49 4.99 1.42
N GLY A 73 -9.22 4.27 2.51
CA GLY A 73 -8.25 3.19 2.54
C GLY A 73 -8.71 1.92 1.83
N TYR A 74 -7.76 1.04 1.53
CA TYR A 74 -8.02 -0.23 0.85
C TYR A 74 -9.04 -1.10 1.59
N GLY A 75 -9.83 -1.86 0.81
CA GLY A 75 -10.82 -2.81 1.33
C GLY A 75 -12.18 -2.20 1.66
N LEU A 76 -12.37 -0.90 1.41
CA LEU A 76 -13.64 -0.21 1.59
C LEU A 76 -14.15 0.37 0.27
N SER A 77 -15.44 0.21 -0.01
CA SER A 77 -16.14 0.87 -1.12
C SER A 77 -16.86 2.15 -0.69
N VAL A 78 -17.13 2.30 0.61
CA VAL A 78 -17.72 3.47 1.26
C VAL A 78 -17.13 3.63 2.68
N PRO A 79 -17.11 4.85 3.25
CA PRO A 79 -16.64 5.08 4.62
C PRO A 79 -17.71 4.67 5.65
N ASP A 80 -17.91 3.36 5.84
CA ASP A 80 -18.88 2.81 6.79
C ASP A 80 -18.25 2.36 8.12
N GLY A 81 -19.10 2.26 9.15
CA GLY A 81 -18.71 1.79 10.47
C GLY A 81 -17.85 2.77 11.26
N GLU A 82 -17.04 2.23 12.17
CA GLU A 82 -16.14 3.03 12.99
C GLU A 82 -14.82 3.27 12.24
N LEU A 83 -14.49 4.54 12.02
CA LEU A 83 -13.34 4.94 11.21
C LEU A 83 -12.17 5.40 12.07
N ILE A 84 -10.95 5.25 11.56
CA ILE A 84 -9.71 5.82 12.07
C ILE A 84 -8.98 6.58 10.95
N LEU A 85 -8.29 7.65 11.31
CA LEU A 85 -7.38 8.35 10.41
C LEU A 85 -5.99 7.78 10.57
N ALA A 86 -5.31 7.49 9.47
CA ALA A 86 -3.93 7.06 9.41
C ALA A 86 -3.08 8.11 8.66
N LEU A 87 -1.83 8.27 9.09
CA LEU A 87 -0.83 9.11 8.43
C LEU A 87 0.29 8.22 7.87
N GLY A 88 0.58 8.34 6.59
CA GLY A 88 1.61 7.55 5.89
C GLY A 88 2.56 8.40 5.03
N TRP A 89 3.71 7.82 4.67
CA TRP A 89 4.74 8.45 3.83
C TRP A 89 4.99 7.73 2.49
N HIS A 90 4.37 6.56 2.30
CA HIS A 90 4.59 5.74 1.11
C HIS A 90 3.76 6.20 -0.08
N GLU A 91 2.67 6.91 0.18
CA GLU A 91 1.82 7.42 -0.87
C GLU A 91 2.39 8.74 -1.40
N ARG A 92 3.02 8.65 -2.57
CA ARG A 92 3.55 9.82 -3.32
C ARG A 92 2.61 10.31 -4.42
N ASP A 93 1.39 9.78 -4.45
CA ASP A 93 0.36 10.09 -5.43
C ASP A 93 -0.54 11.26 -4.96
N ALA A 94 -1.55 11.57 -5.76
CA ALA A 94 -2.47 12.67 -5.51
C ALA A 94 -3.49 12.34 -4.40
N ARG A 95 -3.04 12.34 -3.15
CA ARG A 95 -3.86 12.14 -1.93
C ARG A 95 -3.81 13.34 -0.98
N PRO A 96 -4.80 13.51 -0.09
CA PRO A 96 -4.80 14.57 0.91
C PRO A 96 -3.61 14.43 1.83
N SER A 97 -2.95 15.53 2.18
CA SER A 97 -1.81 15.54 3.09
C SER A 97 -1.95 16.65 4.12
N VAL A 98 -1.34 16.44 5.28
CA VAL A 98 -1.29 17.41 6.37
C VAL A 98 0.13 17.57 6.86
N THR A 99 0.44 18.78 7.31
CA THR A 99 1.62 19.09 8.12
C THR A 99 1.15 19.66 9.46
N GLY A 100 1.83 19.32 10.53
CA GLY A 100 1.52 19.86 11.84
C GLY A 100 2.57 19.58 12.90
N THR A 101 2.39 20.19 14.06
CA THR A 101 3.22 19.95 15.24
C THR A 101 2.60 18.87 16.12
N VAL A 102 3.40 17.88 16.50
CA VAL A 102 3.02 16.83 17.43
C VAL A 102 2.86 17.42 18.82
N GLU A 103 1.66 17.35 19.38
CA GLU A 103 1.40 17.77 20.76
C GLU A 103 1.25 16.60 21.72
N ARG A 104 0.91 15.43 21.18
CA ARG A 104 0.79 14.18 21.92
C ARG A 104 1.29 13.01 21.11
N VAL A 105 1.98 12.09 21.77
CA VAL A 105 2.30 10.76 21.24
C VAL A 105 1.75 9.74 22.21
N ILE A 106 0.93 8.84 21.67
CA ILE A 106 0.24 7.82 22.44
C ILE A 106 0.64 6.50 21.82
N GLU A 107 1.53 5.79 22.48
CA GLU A 107 2.02 4.53 21.98
C GLU A 107 0.96 3.44 22.09
N GLU A 108 0.77 2.71 21.00
CA GLU A 108 -0.09 1.56 20.93
C GLU A 108 0.76 0.28 21.00
N THR A 109 0.44 -0.59 21.95
CA THR A 109 1.09 -1.88 22.14
C THR A 109 0.07 -3.00 22.05
N GLY A 110 0.50 -4.19 21.64
CA GLY A 110 -0.34 -5.37 21.60
C GLY A 110 0.49 -6.66 21.61
N ARG A 111 -0.16 -7.77 21.98
CA ARG A 111 0.45 -9.10 21.93
C ARG A 111 0.27 -9.69 20.54
N PHE A 112 1.35 -10.21 19.97
CA PHE A 112 1.28 -10.91 18.69
C PHE A 112 0.98 -12.38 18.91
N LEU A 113 -0.06 -12.88 18.23
CA LEU A 113 -0.47 -14.28 18.22
C LEU A 113 -0.27 -14.86 16.81
N PRO A 114 0.29 -16.07 16.69
CA PRO A 114 0.35 -16.77 15.42
C PRO A 114 -1.07 -17.17 15.00
N ILE A 115 -1.40 -16.92 13.75
CA ILE A 115 -2.60 -17.38 13.07
C ILE A 115 -2.21 -18.25 11.87
N GLY A 116 -3.10 -19.18 11.49
CA GLY A 116 -2.90 -20.02 10.32
C GLY A 116 -1.78 -21.06 10.45
N GLU A 117 -1.61 -21.84 9.39
CA GLU A 117 -0.52 -22.84 9.28
C GLU A 117 0.84 -22.19 8.97
N ASP A 118 0.83 -21.00 8.35
CA ASP A 118 2.00 -20.17 8.04
C ASP A 118 2.55 -19.43 9.27
N ARG A 119 1.83 -19.48 10.41
CA ARG A 119 2.17 -18.80 11.66
C ARG A 119 2.36 -17.30 11.51
N THR A 120 1.63 -16.68 10.58
CA THR A 120 1.60 -15.23 10.46
C THR A 120 1.21 -14.60 11.80
N LEU A 121 1.96 -13.60 12.25
CA LEU A 121 1.70 -12.94 13.53
C LEU A 121 0.67 -11.82 13.33
N LEU A 122 -0.46 -11.92 14.04
CA LEU A 122 -1.44 -10.83 14.16
C LEU A 122 -1.55 -10.34 15.60
N VAL A 123 -1.88 -9.07 15.76
CA VAL A 123 -2.11 -8.48 17.08
C VAL A 123 -3.43 -9.00 17.65
N ASP A 124 -3.39 -9.53 18.86
CA ASP A 124 -4.56 -9.86 19.68
C ASP A 124 -5.37 -8.59 19.98
N PRO A 125 -6.59 -8.44 19.42
CA PRO A 125 -7.45 -7.27 19.62
C PRO A 125 -7.64 -6.87 21.08
N ASP A 126 -7.82 -7.85 21.95
CA ASP A 126 -8.15 -7.64 23.37
C ASP A 126 -6.92 -7.27 24.21
N SER A 127 -5.73 -7.35 23.63
CA SER A 127 -4.47 -7.04 24.29
C SER A 127 -3.99 -5.61 24.08
N ARG A 128 -4.69 -4.82 23.25
CA ARG A 128 -4.27 -3.47 22.89
C ARG A 128 -4.24 -2.55 24.11
N GLN A 129 -3.13 -1.84 24.27
CA GLN A 129 -2.94 -0.85 25.33
C GLN A 129 -2.37 0.43 24.75
N PHE A 130 -2.86 1.55 25.28
CA PHE A 130 -2.44 2.89 24.90
C PHE A 130 -1.72 3.56 26.07
N ARG A 131 -0.55 4.15 25.83
CA ARG A 131 0.23 4.88 26.84
C ARG A 131 0.78 6.18 26.28
N ASP A 132 0.66 7.27 27.03
CA ASP A 132 1.32 8.53 26.67
C ASP A 132 2.84 8.38 26.77
N VAL A 133 3.55 8.89 25.76
CA VAL A 133 5.02 8.94 25.69
C VAL A 133 5.46 10.28 25.10
N ASP A 134 6.70 10.69 25.38
CA ASP A 134 7.27 11.90 24.78
C ASP A 134 7.82 11.64 23.36
N GLU A 135 8.23 10.40 23.07
CA GLU A 135 8.80 9.95 21.80
C GLU A 135 8.39 8.49 21.55
N ALA A 136 8.02 8.17 20.31
CA ALA A 136 7.60 6.84 19.90
C ALA A 136 8.73 5.83 20.00
N THR A 137 8.44 4.65 20.55
CA THR A 137 9.43 3.55 20.56
C THR A 137 9.64 3.05 19.13
N ARG A 138 10.91 2.91 18.74
CA ARG A 138 11.29 2.17 17.52
C ARG A 138 11.21 0.68 17.79
N TRP A 139 10.75 -0.07 16.80
CA TRP A 139 10.66 -1.52 16.90
C TRP A 139 12.05 -2.14 17.16
N PRO A 140 12.15 -3.13 18.05
CA PRO A 140 13.41 -3.83 18.26
C PRO A 140 13.78 -4.64 17.00
N GLU A 141 15.01 -4.53 16.50
CA GLU A 141 15.47 -5.28 15.32
C GLU A 141 15.37 -6.82 15.50
N GLU A 142 15.24 -7.29 16.75
CA GLU A 142 15.09 -8.70 17.10
C GLU A 142 13.64 -9.20 16.91
N GLN A 143 13.52 -10.43 16.40
CA GLN A 143 12.25 -11.07 16.06
C GLN A 143 11.26 -11.04 17.24
N LEU A 144 10.01 -10.64 16.95
CA LEU A 144 8.90 -10.79 17.87
C LEU A 144 8.74 -12.27 18.27
N GLU A 145 8.85 -12.56 19.56
CA GLU A 145 8.45 -13.86 20.08
C GLU A 145 6.92 -13.94 20.15
N SER A 146 6.37 -15.08 19.74
CA SER A 146 4.93 -15.38 19.88
C SER A 146 4.47 -15.18 21.33
N GLY A 147 3.46 -14.32 21.53
CA GLY A 147 2.93 -13.96 22.86
C GLY A 147 3.63 -12.76 23.52
N GLY A 148 4.70 -12.23 22.93
CA GLY A 148 5.34 -10.98 23.35
C GLY A 148 4.46 -9.77 23.06
N ALA A 149 4.41 -8.84 24.01
CA ALA A 149 3.84 -7.52 23.77
C ALA A 149 4.88 -6.64 23.10
N ALA A 150 4.51 -5.97 22.01
CA ALA A 150 5.37 -5.02 21.33
C ALA A 150 4.57 -3.79 20.90
N THR A 151 5.29 -2.70 20.65
CA THR A 151 4.74 -1.51 20.02
C THR A 151 4.30 -1.87 18.62
N ILE A 152 3.06 -1.53 18.26
CA ILE A 152 2.47 -1.82 16.94
C ILE A 152 2.27 -0.53 16.12
N GLY A 153 2.22 0.60 16.80
CA GLY A 153 2.05 1.90 16.21
C GLY A 153 1.99 2.98 17.28
N VAL A 154 1.68 4.19 16.84
CA VAL A 154 1.34 5.30 17.74
C VAL A 154 0.12 6.02 17.22
N VAL A 155 -0.62 6.64 18.13
CA VAL A 155 -1.57 7.70 17.82
C VAL A 155 -0.91 9.04 18.15
N VAL A 156 -0.91 9.94 17.18
CA VAL A 156 -0.38 11.29 17.33
C VAL A 156 -1.54 12.28 17.40
N GLY A 157 -1.54 13.12 18.44
CA GLY A 157 -2.35 14.33 18.48
C GLY A 157 -1.62 15.44 17.76
N LEU A 158 -2.05 15.75 16.53
CA LEU A 158 -1.38 16.69 15.63
C LEU A 158 -2.10 18.04 15.63
N ARG A 159 -1.39 19.13 15.93
CA ARG A 159 -1.87 20.49 15.65
C ARG A 159 -1.54 20.81 14.20
N VAL A 160 -2.55 20.71 13.34
CA VAL A 160 -2.41 20.92 11.90
C VAL A 160 -2.07 22.40 11.63
N THR A 161 -0.98 22.62 10.91
CA THR A 161 -0.52 23.95 10.47
C THR A 161 -0.75 24.17 8.98
N ASP A 162 -0.75 23.10 8.20
CA ASP A 162 -1.04 23.11 6.76
C ASP A 162 -1.78 21.84 6.34
N ALA A 163 -2.66 21.99 5.35
CA ALA A 163 -3.39 20.88 4.76
C ALA A 163 -3.51 21.11 3.25
N ARG A 164 -3.18 20.09 2.47
CA ARG A 164 -3.27 20.11 1.01
C ARG A 164 -4.27 19.07 0.54
N ILE A 165 -5.24 19.54 -0.22
CA ILE A 165 -6.19 18.69 -0.95
C ILE A 165 -5.75 18.67 -2.43
N PRO A 166 -5.64 17.49 -3.06
CA PRO A 166 -5.32 17.38 -4.48
C PRO A 166 -6.31 18.14 -5.37
N THR A 167 -5.79 18.70 -6.46
CA THR A 167 -6.58 19.31 -7.52
C THR A 167 -7.29 18.25 -8.38
N ALA A 168 -8.29 18.66 -9.15
CA ALA A 168 -9.01 17.75 -10.06
C ALA A 168 -8.07 17.08 -11.08
N ASP A 169 -7.14 17.84 -11.66
CA ASP A 169 -6.18 17.31 -12.64
C ASP A 169 -5.22 16.28 -12.00
N GLU A 170 -4.81 16.49 -10.76
CA GLU A 170 -3.98 15.54 -10.01
C GLU A 170 -4.76 14.26 -9.67
N ILE A 171 -6.03 14.39 -9.29
CA ILE A 171 -6.93 13.25 -9.06
C ILE A 171 -7.10 12.45 -10.35
N ASP A 172 -7.39 13.11 -11.47
CA ASP A 172 -7.56 12.45 -12.76
C ASP A 172 -6.28 11.74 -13.21
N GLY A 173 -5.11 12.36 -12.98
CA GLY A 173 -3.81 11.73 -13.19
C GLY A 173 -3.60 10.47 -12.35
N ARG A 174 -3.92 10.52 -11.05
CA ARG A 174 -3.85 9.34 -10.17
C ARG A 174 -4.80 8.24 -10.61
N LEU A 175 -6.05 8.56 -10.91
CA LEU A 175 -7.04 7.57 -11.35
C LEU A 175 -6.63 6.89 -12.67
N ALA A 176 -6.03 7.64 -13.60
CA ALA A 176 -5.48 7.10 -14.83
C ALA A 176 -4.30 6.14 -14.57
N GLU A 177 -3.42 6.46 -13.62
CA GLU A 177 -2.29 5.60 -13.24
C GLU A 177 -2.75 4.35 -12.49
N GLU A 178 -3.75 4.46 -11.61
CA GLU A 178 -4.38 3.32 -10.93
C GLU A 178 -5.04 2.37 -11.93
N GLU A 179 -5.76 2.92 -12.91
CA GLU A 179 -6.35 2.15 -14.01
C GLU A 179 -5.29 1.45 -14.86
N ARG A 180 -4.22 2.17 -15.23
CA ARG A 180 -3.08 1.59 -15.95
C ARG A 180 -2.43 0.45 -15.15
N THR A 181 -2.24 0.65 -13.85
CA THR A 181 -1.70 -0.35 -12.93
C THR A 181 -2.61 -1.57 -12.83
N ARG A 182 -3.94 -1.36 -12.70
CA ARG A 182 -4.95 -2.43 -12.66
C ARG A 182 -4.98 -3.26 -13.95
N ARG A 183 -4.65 -2.67 -15.10
CA ARG A 183 -4.55 -3.37 -16.39
C ARG A 183 -3.17 -3.93 -16.70
N THR A 184 -2.18 -3.72 -15.85
CA THR A 184 -0.84 -4.25 -16.09
C THR A 184 -0.70 -5.63 -15.46
N VAL A 185 -0.28 -6.61 -16.25
CA VAL A 185 0.09 -7.94 -15.77
C VAL A 185 1.60 -8.16 -15.88
N HIS A 186 2.17 -8.84 -14.89
CA HIS A 186 3.57 -9.28 -14.90
C HIS A 186 3.60 -10.75 -15.33
N LEU A 187 4.28 -11.02 -16.44
CA LEU A 187 4.36 -12.34 -17.05
C LEU A 187 5.82 -12.78 -17.10
N THR A 188 6.07 -14.02 -16.71
CA THR A 188 7.38 -14.65 -16.79
C THR A 188 7.24 -15.98 -17.52
N GLY A 189 8.07 -16.24 -18.51
CA GLY A 189 8.07 -17.55 -19.18
C GLY A 189 8.93 -17.60 -20.43
N PRO A 190 8.80 -18.68 -21.22
CA PRO A 190 9.66 -18.89 -22.38
C PRO A 190 9.33 -17.89 -23.49
N LEU A 191 10.35 -17.51 -24.28
CA LEU A 191 10.22 -16.51 -25.35
C LEU A 191 9.05 -16.80 -26.30
N ASP A 192 8.86 -18.06 -26.67
CA ASP A 192 7.84 -18.49 -27.63
C ASP A 192 6.40 -18.29 -27.14
N ALA A 193 6.19 -18.16 -25.82
CA ALA A 193 4.89 -17.78 -25.25
C ALA A 193 4.52 -16.31 -25.53
N PHE A 194 5.50 -15.46 -25.86
CA PHE A 194 5.30 -14.04 -26.20
C PHE A 194 5.38 -13.77 -27.71
N GLY A 195 5.65 -14.79 -28.53
CA GLY A 195 5.77 -14.70 -29.98
C GLY A 195 7.12 -15.17 -30.52
N PRO A 196 7.39 -14.96 -31.81
CA PRO A 196 8.58 -15.52 -32.48
C PRO A 196 9.88 -14.75 -32.20
N ALA A 197 9.80 -13.58 -31.56
CA ALA A 197 10.92 -12.69 -31.30
C ALA A 197 10.69 -11.92 -29.99
N VAL A 198 11.77 -11.37 -29.43
CA VAL A 198 11.70 -10.57 -28.21
C VAL A 198 10.74 -9.38 -28.41
N PRO A 199 9.72 -9.21 -27.55
CA PRO A 199 8.78 -8.11 -27.68
C PRO A 199 9.45 -6.75 -27.59
N THR A 200 9.04 -5.82 -28.45
CA THR A 200 9.54 -4.43 -28.43
C THR A 200 8.72 -3.59 -27.46
N VAL A 201 9.37 -2.82 -26.59
CA VAL A 201 8.70 -1.87 -25.68
C VAL A 201 7.91 -0.82 -26.49
N GLY A 202 6.67 -0.58 -26.09
CA GLY A 202 5.69 0.24 -26.81
C GLY A 202 5.01 -0.48 -27.99
N GLY A 203 5.43 -1.71 -28.31
CA GLY A 203 4.77 -2.58 -29.28
C GLY A 203 3.54 -3.27 -28.69
N THR A 204 2.70 -3.81 -29.57
CA THR A 204 1.53 -4.60 -29.16
C THR A 204 1.76 -6.07 -29.42
N ILE A 205 1.45 -6.92 -28.45
CA ILE A 205 1.51 -8.38 -28.58
C ILE A 205 0.18 -9.02 -28.15
N GLU A 206 -0.04 -10.25 -28.61
CA GLU A 206 -1.10 -11.13 -28.11
C GLU A 206 -0.45 -12.24 -27.29
N VAL A 207 -1.00 -12.51 -26.10
CA VAL A 207 -0.48 -13.52 -25.17
C VAL A 207 -1.65 -14.36 -24.66
N ASP A 208 -1.49 -15.68 -24.70
CA ASP A 208 -2.44 -16.60 -24.07
C ASP A 208 -2.13 -16.71 -22.57
N LEU A 209 -2.90 -16.03 -21.73
CA LEU A 209 -2.77 -16.10 -20.28
C LEU A 209 -3.15 -17.49 -19.71
N GLY A 210 -3.70 -18.38 -20.53
CA GLY A 210 -3.92 -19.79 -20.19
C GLY A 210 -2.71 -20.69 -20.40
N ASP A 211 -1.60 -20.20 -20.99
CA ASP A 211 -0.40 -21.01 -21.17
C ASP A 211 0.21 -21.39 -19.82
N ALA A 212 0.23 -22.69 -19.52
CA ALA A 212 0.74 -23.23 -18.25
C ALA A 212 2.25 -23.00 -18.03
N ARG A 213 2.98 -22.54 -19.06
CA ARG A 213 4.40 -22.19 -18.98
C ARG A 213 4.62 -20.75 -18.51
N LEU A 214 3.56 -19.93 -18.48
CA LEU A 214 3.63 -18.56 -17.97
C LEU A 214 3.38 -18.55 -16.46
N ASP A 215 4.36 -18.06 -15.73
CA ASP A 215 4.16 -17.56 -14.38
C ASP A 215 3.58 -16.14 -14.45
N ARG A 216 2.63 -15.86 -13.56
CA ARG A 216 1.79 -14.65 -13.63
C ARG A 216 1.66 -14.08 -12.23
N ASP A 217 2.01 -12.81 -12.10
CA ASP A 217 1.90 -12.07 -10.84
C ASP A 217 1.04 -10.81 -11.02
N GLY A 218 0.57 -10.28 -9.89
CA GLY A 218 -0.26 -9.09 -9.80
C GLY A 218 -1.76 -9.38 -9.78
N MET A 219 -2.55 -8.31 -9.80
CA MET A 219 -4.03 -8.36 -9.65
C MET A 219 -4.73 -9.18 -10.74
N LEU A 220 -4.07 -9.37 -11.88
CA LEU A 220 -4.62 -10.05 -13.05
C LEU A 220 -4.15 -11.50 -13.20
N ALA A 221 -3.44 -12.06 -12.21
CA ALA A 221 -2.94 -13.44 -12.27
C ALA A 221 -4.06 -14.51 -12.47
N GLY A 222 -5.31 -14.18 -12.09
CA GLY A 222 -6.48 -15.05 -12.28
C GLY A 222 -7.11 -15.01 -13.68
N LEU A 223 -6.77 -14.02 -14.52
CA LEU A 223 -7.32 -13.92 -15.88
C LEU A 223 -6.79 -15.05 -16.76
N THR A 224 -7.63 -15.58 -17.65
CA THR A 224 -7.25 -16.65 -18.58
C THR A 224 -7.73 -16.33 -20.00
N GLY A 225 -7.09 -16.95 -20.99
CA GLY A 225 -7.38 -16.72 -22.41
C GLY A 225 -6.44 -15.72 -23.07
N VAL A 226 -6.67 -15.49 -24.37
CA VAL A 226 -5.82 -14.64 -25.20
C VAL A 226 -6.15 -13.17 -24.96
N VAL A 227 -5.15 -12.39 -24.57
CA VAL A 227 -5.25 -10.94 -24.39
C VAL A 227 -4.30 -10.23 -25.34
N ARG A 228 -4.70 -9.03 -25.73
CA ARG A 228 -3.87 -8.09 -26.47
C ARG A 228 -3.43 -6.97 -25.55
N GLY A 229 -2.19 -6.50 -25.69
CA GLY A 229 -1.71 -5.41 -24.87
C GLY A 229 -0.40 -4.77 -25.35
N GLU A 230 -0.10 -3.60 -24.78
CA GLU A 230 1.13 -2.86 -24.99
C GLU A 230 2.25 -3.38 -24.07
N VAL A 231 3.43 -3.65 -24.66
CA VAL A 231 4.62 -4.07 -23.92
C VAL A 231 5.21 -2.87 -23.21
N LEU A 232 5.11 -2.85 -21.88
CA LEU A 232 5.72 -1.81 -21.04
C LEU A 232 7.18 -2.10 -20.73
N GLN A 233 7.53 -3.39 -20.67
CA GLN A 233 8.87 -3.88 -20.39
C GLN A 233 9.01 -5.28 -21.00
N ALA A 234 10.18 -5.55 -21.57
CA ALA A 234 10.65 -6.89 -21.88
C ALA A 234 12.08 -7.01 -21.37
N SER A 235 12.34 -8.02 -20.54
CA SER A 235 13.65 -8.23 -19.92
C SER A 235 14.05 -9.69 -19.97
N ALA A 236 15.29 -9.96 -20.33
CA ALA A 236 15.88 -11.28 -20.18
C ALA A 236 16.02 -11.60 -18.69
N MET A 237 15.59 -12.80 -18.31
CA MET A 237 15.80 -13.29 -16.95
C MET A 237 17.13 -14.02 -16.87
N MET A 238 17.99 -13.55 -15.97
CA MET A 238 19.24 -14.21 -15.65
C MET A 238 19.22 -14.64 -14.20
N THR A 239 19.17 -15.94 -13.97
CA THR A 239 19.46 -16.51 -12.65
C THR A 239 20.97 -16.49 -12.44
N PHE A 240 21.42 -16.03 -11.28
CA PHE A 240 22.82 -16.11 -10.89
C PHE A 240 22.94 -16.84 -9.57
N GLY A 241 23.99 -17.65 -9.49
CA GLY A 241 24.16 -18.67 -8.47
C GLY A 241 25.60 -19.13 -8.40
N ARG A 242 25.91 -19.95 -7.40
CA ARG A 242 27.13 -20.76 -7.38
C ARG A 242 26.68 -22.20 -7.25
N ASP A 243 27.21 -23.06 -8.11
CA ASP A 243 26.78 -24.45 -8.21
C ASP A 243 25.25 -24.54 -8.50
N ASP A 244 24.51 -25.41 -7.80
CA ASP A 244 23.06 -25.61 -7.95
C ASP A 244 22.20 -24.62 -7.11
N GLU A 245 22.82 -23.61 -6.50
CA GLU A 245 22.15 -22.66 -5.60
C GLU A 245 21.92 -21.30 -6.29
N ILE A 246 20.65 -20.94 -6.49
CA ILE A 246 20.26 -19.64 -7.07
C ILE A 246 20.32 -18.57 -5.96
N PHE A 247 21.19 -17.58 -6.12
CA PHE A 247 21.31 -16.43 -5.20
C PHE A 247 20.42 -15.25 -5.57
N GLY A 248 19.95 -15.20 -6.82
CA GLY A 248 19.02 -14.17 -7.25
C GLY A 248 18.67 -14.22 -8.73
N VAL A 249 17.73 -13.37 -9.09
CA VAL A 249 17.29 -13.13 -10.48
C VAL A 249 17.61 -11.68 -10.84
N LEU A 250 18.26 -11.50 -11.98
CA LEU A 250 18.49 -10.21 -12.60
C LEU A 250 17.61 -10.09 -13.85
N TYR A 251 17.02 -8.91 -14.02
CA TYR A 251 16.30 -8.52 -15.22
C TYR A 251 17.18 -7.57 -16.02
N VAL A 252 17.61 -7.99 -17.20
CA VAL A 252 18.49 -7.20 -18.09
C VAL A 252 17.83 -6.96 -19.43
N GLU A 253 18.35 -5.99 -20.17
CA GLU A 253 17.89 -5.74 -21.55
C GLU A 253 18.22 -6.97 -22.42
N PRO A 254 17.21 -7.55 -23.11
CA PRO A 254 17.41 -8.74 -23.93
C PRO A 254 18.19 -8.41 -25.21
N ASP A 255 19.18 -9.22 -25.57
CA ASP A 255 19.88 -9.12 -26.86
C ASP A 255 19.03 -9.76 -27.96
N PRO A 256 18.56 -9.01 -28.97
CA PRO A 256 17.79 -9.59 -30.07
C PRO A 256 18.58 -10.59 -30.92
N GLY A 257 19.91 -10.54 -30.89
CA GLY A 257 20.81 -11.46 -31.60
C GLY A 257 21.10 -12.76 -30.84
N ASP A 258 20.83 -12.79 -29.53
CA ASP A 258 20.98 -13.96 -28.65
C ASP A 258 19.74 -14.05 -27.73
N PRO A 259 18.60 -14.53 -28.27
CA PRO A 259 17.33 -14.47 -27.56
C PRO A 259 17.38 -15.28 -26.26
N PRO A 260 16.93 -14.71 -25.13
CA PRO A 260 16.95 -15.41 -23.85
C PRO A 260 15.97 -16.58 -23.85
N SER A 261 16.28 -17.62 -23.06
CA SER A 261 15.38 -18.76 -22.86
C SER A 261 14.09 -18.35 -22.13
N GLU A 262 14.17 -17.36 -21.25
CA GLU A 262 13.05 -16.84 -20.47
C GLU A 262 13.03 -15.30 -20.47
N LEU A 263 11.82 -14.76 -20.54
CA LEU A 263 11.54 -13.34 -20.48
C LEU A 263 10.63 -13.03 -19.29
N MET A 264 10.87 -11.87 -18.69
CA MET A 264 9.86 -11.13 -17.95
C MET A 264 9.28 -10.04 -18.84
N VAL A 265 7.96 -10.02 -18.97
CA VAL A 265 7.20 -9.04 -19.75
C VAL A 265 6.18 -8.35 -18.84
N ARG A 266 6.18 -7.01 -18.86
CA ARG A 266 5.09 -6.22 -18.31
C ARG A 266 4.16 -5.84 -19.45
N LEU A 267 2.92 -6.32 -19.39
CA LEU A 267 1.94 -6.11 -20.44
C LEU A 267 0.79 -5.26 -19.92
N LEU A 268 0.53 -4.12 -20.56
CA LEU A 268 -0.68 -3.34 -20.34
C LEU A 268 -1.79 -3.87 -21.23
N ILE A 269 -2.77 -4.53 -20.64
CA ILE A 269 -3.88 -5.16 -21.37
C ILE A 269 -4.82 -4.08 -21.94
N ASP A 270 -5.24 -4.27 -23.19
CA ASP A 270 -6.22 -3.41 -23.85
C ASP A 270 -7.56 -3.43 -23.08
N PRO A 271 -8.25 -2.28 -22.93
CA PRO A 271 -9.46 -2.18 -22.11
C PRO A 271 -10.60 -3.09 -22.60
N ASP A 272 -10.63 -3.42 -23.89
CA ASP A 272 -11.67 -4.27 -24.49
C ASP A 272 -11.39 -5.78 -24.33
N CYS A 273 -10.21 -6.17 -23.81
CA CYS A 273 -9.78 -7.57 -23.70
C CYS A 273 -10.05 -8.21 -22.33
N ALA A 274 -10.43 -7.43 -21.31
CA ALA A 274 -10.65 -7.94 -19.97
C ALA A 274 -12.00 -7.45 -19.41
N GLU A 275 -12.88 -8.38 -19.04
CA GLU A 275 -13.85 -8.11 -17.97
C GLU A 275 -13.04 -8.02 -16.66
N ILE A 276 -12.45 -6.86 -16.41
CA ILE A 276 -11.63 -6.62 -15.21
C ILE A 276 -12.59 -6.61 -14.02
N PRO A 277 -12.43 -7.50 -13.02
CA PRO A 277 -13.27 -7.44 -11.83
C PRO A 277 -13.05 -6.11 -11.11
N CYS A 278 -14.15 -5.37 -10.86
CA CYS A 278 -14.20 -4.12 -10.10
C CYS A 278 -13.97 -4.34 -8.60
#